data_AF-A0A485C909-F1
#
_entry.id   AF-A0A485C909-F1
#
_cell.length_a   1.000
_cell.length_b   1.000
_cell.length_c   1.000
_cell.angle_alpha   90.00
_cell.angle_beta   90.00
_cell.angle_gamma   90.00
#
_symmetry.space_group_name_H-M   'P 1'
#
loop_
_entity.id
_entity.type
_entity.pdbx_description
1 polymer ?
#
loop_
_entity_poly.entity_id
_entity_poly.type
_entity_poly.pdbx_seq_one_letter_code
_entity_poly.pdbx_strand_id
1 'polypeptide(L)'
;MALNNASLMVLGFIGGMYHLINHGLFKTTLFLGAGAVWFRTGHRDIEKLGGIGKRMPLISLSMLVGLMAMAALPPLNGFAGEWVIYQSFFKLSTGGAFIGRLLGPMLAVGLAMTGALAVMCMAKVYGVTFLGAPRSQQAENATCAPWLMTFSVVLSALCCVIGGVAAPWLLPLVGGVVPAQAQVASVVSQPPIAILLIACPLLPLLLMIFFKGDRLPSRSRGAAWVCGYDHEKSMVVTAHGFAMPVKEAFAPLLKLRHWLNPVRLIPGWHSGSAPALLRGVALIELAVLVVIVISRGA
;
A
#
# COMPACT_ATOMS: atom_id res chain seq x y z
N MET A 1 7.07 -28.79 -11.76
CA MET A 1 7.54 -27.79 -10.77
C MET A 1 7.67 -26.39 -11.44
N ALA A 2 6.55 -25.83 -11.95
CA ALA A 2 6.43 -24.66 -12.86
C ALA A 2 6.66 -24.90 -14.38
N LEU A 3 6.15 -26.00 -14.94
CA LEU A 3 6.30 -26.41 -16.37
C LEU A 3 7.72 -26.82 -16.80
N ASN A 4 8.53 -27.37 -15.89
CA ASN A 4 9.94 -27.76 -16.13
C ASN A 4 10.86 -26.61 -16.57
N ASN A 5 10.49 -25.37 -16.25
CA ASN A 5 11.31 -24.21 -16.54
C ASN A 5 11.93 -23.65 -15.25
N ALA A 6 13.22 -23.91 -15.04
CA ALA A 6 13.97 -23.47 -13.87
C ALA A 6 13.96 -21.93 -13.72
N SER A 7 13.94 -21.18 -14.82
CA SER A 7 13.94 -19.72 -14.76
C SER A 7 12.67 -19.12 -14.15
N LEU A 8 11.50 -19.73 -14.40
CA LEU A 8 10.22 -19.30 -13.84
C LEU A 8 10.16 -19.56 -12.33
N MET A 9 10.70 -20.70 -11.90
CA MET A 9 10.79 -21.05 -10.49
C MET A 9 11.65 -20.05 -9.73
N VAL A 10 12.83 -19.74 -10.26
CA VAL A 10 13.77 -18.81 -9.63
C VAL A 10 13.17 -17.40 -9.56
N LEU A 11 12.59 -16.89 -10.65
CA LEU A 11 11.99 -15.55 -10.65
C LEU A 11 10.77 -15.44 -9.73
N GLY A 12 9.90 -16.46 -9.73
CA GLY A 12 8.74 -16.49 -8.84
C GLY A 12 9.14 -16.53 -7.37
N PHE A 13 10.18 -17.31 -7.03
CA PHE A 13 10.69 -17.40 -5.66
C PHE A 13 11.37 -16.09 -5.22
N ILE A 14 12.29 -15.55 -6.03
CA ILE A 14 12.98 -14.29 -5.73
C ILE A 14 11.96 -13.15 -5.59
N GLY A 15 11.04 -13.02 -6.55
CA GLY A 15 9.99 -12.01 -6.53
C GLY A 15 9.09 -12.13 -5.30
N GLY A 16 8.62 -13.35 -4.99
CA GLY A 16 7.79 -13.62 -3.82
C GLY A 16 8.50 -13.32 -2.50
N MET A 17 9.75 -13.77 -2.34
CA MET A 17 10.54 -13.53 -1.12
C MET A 17 10.84 -12.05 -0.91
N TYR A 18 11.27 -11.38 -1.97
CA TYR A 18 11.59 -9.96 -1.89
C TYR A 18 10.33 -9.12 -1.64
N HIS A 19 9.20 -9.45 -2.27
CA HIS A 19 7.91 -8.80 -1.98
C HIS A 19 7.43 -9.07 -0.55
N LEU A 20 7.65 -10.27 0.01
CA LEU A 20 7.31 -10.58 1.41
C LEU A 20 8.07 -9.67 2.40
N ILE A 21 9.38 -9.50 2.20
CA ILE A 21 10.21 -8.61 3.02
C ILE A 21 9.71 -7.17 2.91
N ASN A 22 9.48 -6.70 1.67
CA ASN A 22 8.98 -5.35 1.42
C ASN A 22 7.61 -5.11 2.06
N HIS A 23 6.73 -6.11 1.99
CA HIS A 23 5.43 -6.08 2.63
C HIS A 23 5.53 -5.96 4.16
N GLY A 24 6.49 -6.63 4.78
CA GLY A 24 6.82 -6.39 6.18
C GLY A 24 7.21 -4.93 6.44
N LEU A 25 8.13 -4.37 5.65
CA LEU A 25 8.65 -3.01 5.83
C LEU A 25 7.57 -1.91 5.69
N PHE A 26 6.79 -1.93 4.61
CA PHE A 26 5.77 -0.90 4.43
C PHE A 26 4.61 -1.08 5.41
N LYS A 27 4.23 -2.32 5.79
CA LYS A 27 3.22 -2.51 6.85
C LYS A 27 3.70 -1.98 8.19
N THR A 28 4.95 -2.25 8.58
CA THR A 28 5.54 -1.70 9.81
C THR A 28 5.47 -0.18 9.81
N THR A 29 5.84 0.47 8.70
CA THR A 29 5.73 1.93 8.55
C THR A 29 4.29 2.42 8.77
N LEU A 30 3.31 1.75 8.15
CA LEU A 30 1.90 2.11 8.24
C LEU A 30 1.31 1.90 9.65
N PHE A 31 1.65 0.79 10.30
CA PHE A 31 1.18 0.50 11.66
C PHE A 31 1.80 1.42 12.70
N LEU A 32 3.10 1.69 12.60
CA LEU A 32 3.77 2.65 13.50
C LEU A 32 3.21 4.07 13.30
N GLY A 33 2.99 4.49 12.06
CA GLY A 33 2.45 5.82 11.78
C GLY A 33 0.97 5.96 12.18
N ALA A 34 0.14 4.93 11.95
CA ALA A 34 -1.23 4.89 12.47
C ALA A 34 -1.26 4.90 14.01
N GLY A 35 -0.34 4.16 14.65
CA GLY A 35 -0.16 4.18 16.11
C GLY A 35 0.20 5.57 16.64
N ALA A 36 1.07 6.30 15.94
CA ALA A 36 1.44 7.66 16.30
C ALA A 36 0.28 8.67 16.14
N VAL A 37 -0.54 8.53 15.08
CA VAL A 37 -1.76 9.32 14.91
C VAL A 37 -2.77 9.00 16.02
N TRP A 38 -2.98 7.73 16.32
CA TRP A 38 -3.87 7.30 17.39
C TRP A 38 -3.41 7.81 18.77
N PHE A 39 -2.10 7.75 19.05
CA PHE A 39 -1.54 8.25 20.31
C PHE A 39 -1.82 9.74 20.55
N ARG A 40 -1.91 10.55 19.49
CA ARG A 40 -2.17 12.00 19.59
C ARG A 40 -3.62 12.41 19.46
N THR A 41 -4.44 11.60 18.77
CA THR A 41 -5.84 11.95 18.49
C THR A 41 -6.84 11.14 19.31
N GLY A 42 -6.45 9.96 19.83
CA GLY A 42 -7.33 9.00 20.49
C GLY A 42 -8.33 8.32 19.56
N HIS A 43 -8.36 8.67 18.27
CA HIS A 43 -9.36 8.17 17.32
C HIS A 43 -8.78 7.09 16.42
N ARG A 44 -9.53 5.98 16.29
CA ARG A 44 -9.28 4.92 15.30
C ARG A 44 -10.17 5.07 14.07
N ASP A 45 -11.24 5.83 14.19
CA ASP A 45 -12.19 6.09 13.13
C ASP A 45 -11.67 7.21 12.21
N ILE A 46 -11.37 6.85 10.95
CA ILE A 46 -10.85 7.76 9.94
C ILE A 46 -11.85 8.87 9.57
N GLU A 47 -13.15 8.67 9.83
CA GLU A 47 -14.17 9.70 9.60
C GLU A 47 -14.00 10.89 10.55
N LYS A 48 -13.43 10.67 11.73
CA LYS A 48 -13.19 11.72 12.74
C LYS A 48 -11.83 12.42 12.57
N LEU A 49 -10.99 11.93 11.66
CA LEU A 49 -9.67 12.49 11.36
C LEU A 49 -9.74 13.52 10.22
N GLY A 50 -8.61 14.09 9.82
CA GLY A 50 -8.53 15.11 8.77
C GLY A 50 -7.51 16.18 9.11
N GLY A 51 -6.82 16.72 8.10
CA GLY A 51 -5.83 17.80 8.27
C GLY A 51 -4.60 17.46 9.12
N ILE A 52 -4.41 16.20 9.51
CA ILE A 52 -3.31 15.76 10.38
C ILE A 52 -1.94 16.03 9.74
N GLY A 53 -1.86 16.08 8.41
CA GLY A 53 -0.62 16.31 7.68
C GLY A 53 0.08 17.61 8.06
N LYS A 54 -0.68 18.67 8.35
CA LYS A 54 -0.12 19.96 8.79
C LYS A 54 0.36 19.93 10.24
N ARG A 55 -0.21 19.05 11.08
CA ARG A 55 0.10 18.93 12.51
C ARG A 55 1.27 18.00 12.78
N MET A 56 1.42 16.95 11.97
CA MET A 56 2.45 15.91 12.13
C MET A 56 3.15 15.64 10.78
N PRO A 57 3.88 16.61 10.22
CA PRO A 57 4.37 16.55 8.84
C PRO A 57 5.34 15.39 8.59
N LEU A 58 6.24 15.07 9.52
CA LEU A 58 7.18 13.96 9.38
C LEU A 58 6.47 12.60 9.32
N ILE A 59 5.47 12.39 10.18
CA ILE A 59 4.66 11.17 10.16
C ILE A 59 3.79 11.13 8.92
N SER A 60 3.22 12.26 8.51
CA SER A 60 2.42 12.34 7.28
C SER A 60 3.23 12.00 6.04
N LEU A 61 4.45 12.52 5.91
CA LEU A 61 5.34 12.22 4.79
C LEU A 61 5.77 10.74 4.81
N SER A 62 6.12 10.22 5.99
CA SER A 62 6.50 8.81 6.14
C SER A 62 5.35 7.85 5.84
N MET A 63 4.13 8.22 6.26
CA MET A 63 2.89 7.50 5.91
C MET A 63 2.61 7.57 4.42
N LEU A 64 2.83 8.74 3.78
CA LEU A 64 2.70 8.85 2.32
C LEU A 64 3.64 7.88 1.61
N VAL A 65 4.92 7.83 2.02
CA VAL A 65 5.90 6.86 1.50
C VAL A 65 5.43 5.42 1.70
N GLY A 66 4.98 5.06 2.91
CA GLY A 66 4.47 3.71 3.20
C GLY A 66 3.23 3.34 2.36
N LEU A 67 2.30 4.29 2.17
CA LEU A 67 1.08 4.10 1.38
C LEU A 67 1.41 3.98 -0.12
N MET A 68 2.32 4.79 -0.64
CA MET A 68 2.81 4.70 -2.01
C MET A 68 3.57 3.39 -2.25
N ALA A 69 4.35 2.93 -1.26
CA ALA A 69 5.06 1.65 -1.31
C ALA A 69 4.07 0.49 -1.35
N MET A 70 3.04 0.51 -0.50
CA MET A 70 1.98 -0.50 -0.50
C MET A 70 1.16 -0.49 -1.80
N ALA A 71 1.00 0.68 -2.44
CA ALA A 71 0.37 0.82 -3.74
C ALA A 71 1.29 0.49 -4.93
N ALA A 72 2.48 -0.06 -4.65
CA ALA A 72 3.49 -0.46 -5.63
C ALA A 72 3.86 0.64 -6.65
N LEU A 73 3.96 1.89 -6.18
CA LEU A 73 4.40 2.99 -7.03
C LEU A 73 5.93 3.03 -7.16
N PRO A 74 6.48 3.20 -8.38
CA PRO A 74 7.90 3.50 -8.52
C PRO A 74 8.24 4.84 -7.83
N PRO A 75 9.41 5.01 -7.20
CA PRO A 75 10.57 4.09 -7.14
C PRO A 75 10.62 3.22 -5.87
N LEU A 76 9.50 2.96 -5.20
CA LEU A 76 9.49 2.35 -3.87
C LEU A 76 9.64 0.82 -3.89
N ASN A 77 9.92 0.23 -2.73
CA ASN A 77 10.18 -1.19 -2.57
C ASN A 77 9.01 -2.11 -2.95
N GLY A 78 7.75 -1.67 -2.79
CA GLY A 78 6.60 -2.47 -3.23
C GLY A 78 6.60 -2.73 -4.74
N PHE A 79 6.88 -1.69 -5.55
CA PHE A 79 7.04 -1.83 -7.00
C PHE A 79 8.17 -2.79 -7.35
N ALA A 80 9.30 -2.66 -6.66
CA ALA A 80 10.49 -3.47 -6.89
C ALA A 80 10.21 -4.98 -6.83
N GLY A 81 9.47 -5.43 -5.82
CA GLY A 81 9.08 -6.84 -5.68
C GLY A 81 7.97 -7.27 -6.62
N GLU A 82 6.95 -6.43 -6.80
CA GLU A 82 5.84 -6.75 -7.68
C GLU A 82 6.27 -6.84 -9.15
N TRP A 83 7.24 -6.02 -9.56
CA TRP A 83 7.81 -6.05 -10.91
C TRP A 83 8.47 -7.39 -11.25
N VAL A 84 9.18 -8.01 -10.30
CA VAL A 84 9.78 -9.35 -10.51
C VAL A 84 8.71 -10.43 -10.64
N ILE A 85 7.58 -10.28 -9.95
CA ILE A 85 6.41 -11.15 -10.09
C ILE A 85 5.79 -10.96 -11.50
N TYR A 86 5.62 -9.74 -11.98
CA TYR A 86 5.17 -9.47 -13.35
C TYR A 86 6.10 -10.08 -14.40
N GLN A 87 7.42 -9.97 -14.24
CA GLN A 87 8.38 -10.61 -15.14
C GLN A 87 8.18 -12.13 -15.19
N SER A 88 7.87 -12.76 -14.05
CA SER A 88 7.56 -14.19 -13.99
C SER A 88 6.31 -14.54 -14.81
N PHE A 89 5.27 -13.71 -14.73
CA PHE A 89 4.05 -13.89 -15.52
C PHE A 89 4.26 -13.65 -17.02
N PHE A 90 5.04 -12.63 -17.39
CA PHE A 90 5.38 -12.39 -18.79
C PHE A 90 6.23 -13.50 -19.39
N LYS A 91 7.24 -14.01 -18.65
CA LYS A 91 8.01 -15.17 -19.09
C LYS A 91 7.15 -16.43 -19.22
N LEU A 92 6.20 -16.63 -18.31
CA LEU A 92 5.24 -17.73 -18.38
C LEU A 92 4.38 -17.63 -19.66
N SER A 93 3.97 -16.40 -20.03
CA SER A 93 3.19 -16.13 -21.24
C SER A 93 3.98 -16.43 -22.52
N THR A 94 5.28 -16.14 -22.56
CA THR A 94 6.13 -16.44 -23.73
C THR A 94 6.56 -17.91 -23.84
N GLY A 95 6.15 -18.76 -22.90
CA GLY A 95 6.53 -20.18 -22.87
C GLY A 95 5.95 -21.01 -24.02
N GLY A 96 6.53 -22.20 -24.22
CA GLY A 96 6.07 -23.16 -25.23
C GLY A 96 4.73 -23.83 -24.90
N ALA A 97 4.35 -23.89 -23.62
CA ALA A 97 3.12 -24.54 -23.18
C ALA A 97 1.90 -23.61 -23.36
N PHE A 98 0.84 -24.13 -24.01
CA PHE A 98 -0.43 -23.40 -24.21
C PHE A 98 -1.01 -22.84 -22.90
N ILE A 99 -0.96 -23.63 -21.83
CA ILE A 99 -1.45 -23.21 -20.51
C ILE A 99 -0.69 -21.99 -19.97
N GLY A 100 0.61 -21.87 -20.23
CA GLY A 100 1.42 -20.71 -19.81
C GLY A 100 1.05 -19.44 -20.58
N ARG A 101 0.79 -19.57 -21.89
CA ARG A 101 0.34 -18.47 -22.77
C ARG A 101 -0.98 -17.87 -22.30
N LEU A 102 -1.89 -18.71 -21.79
CA LEU A 102 -3.18 -18.27 -21.26
C LEU A 102 -3.08 -17.74 -19.82
N LEU A 103 -2.43 -18.49 -18.92
CA LEU A 103 -2.38 -18.14 -17.50
C LEU A 103 -1.52 -16.90 -17.22
N GLY A 104 -0.40 -16.72 -17.92
CA GLY A 104 0.51 -15.59 -17.69
C GLY A 104 -0.20 -14.22 -17.75
N PRO A 105 -0.88 -13.89 -18.85
CA PRO A 105 -1.63 -12.64 -18.97
C PRO A 105 -2.79 -12.53 -17.97
N MET A 106 -3.51 -13.62 -17.70
CA MET A 106 -4.61 -13.62 -16.72
C MET A 106 -4.11 -13.28 -15.30
N LEU A 107 -2.98 -13.85 -14.88
CA LEU A 107 -2.36 -13.55 -13.59
C LEU A 107 -1.84 -12.11 -13.54
N ALA A 108 -1.25 -11.60 -14.62
CA ALA A 108 -0.82 -10.21 -14.71
C ALA A 108 -2.01 -9.24 -14.61
N VAL A 109 -3.13 -9.52 -15.29
CA VAL A 109 -4.35 -8.70 -15.18
C VAL A 109 -4.93 -8.77 -13.77
N GLY A 110 -4.95 -9.96 -13.14
CA GLY A 110 -5.39 -10.10 -11.75
C GLY A 110 -4.56 -9.26 -10.79
N LEU A 111 -3.23 -9.32 -10.92
CA LEU A 111 -2.31 -8.50 -10.13
C LEU A 111 -2.53 -6.99 -10.39
N ALA A 112 -2.69 -6.58 -11.64
CA ALA A 112 -2.95 -5.18 -11.99
C ALA A 112 -4.28 -4.66 -11.41
N MET A 113 -5.32 -5.49 -11.41
CA MET A 113 -6.61 -5.15 -10.79
C MET A 113 -6.47 -4.98 -9.28
N THR A 114 -5.70 -5.85 -8.61
CA THR A 114 -5.40 -5.68 -7.18
C THR A 114 -4.60 -4.41 -6.90
N GLY A 115 -3.63 -4.07 -7.75
CA GLY A 115 -2.87 -2.82 -7.66
C GLY A 115 -3.76 -1.58 -7.81
N ALA A 116 -4.70 -1.57 -8.77
CA ALA A 116 -5.64 -0.46 -8.94
C ALA A 116 -6.53 -0.23 -7.71
N LEU A 117 -7.06 -1.30 -7.11
CA LEU A 117 -7.82 -1.23 -5.87
C LEU A 117 -6.95 -0.78 -4.69
N ALA A 118 -5.69 -1.24 -4.64
CA ALA A 118 -4.74 -0.82 -3.61
C ALA A 118 -4.46 0.69 -3.69
N VAL A 119 -4.13 1.22 -4.87
CA VAL A 119 -3.91 2.67 -5.09
C VAL A 119 -5.10 3.49 -4.61
N MET A 120 -6.32 3.10 -4.97
CA MET A 120 -7.53 3.78 -4.55
C MET A 120 -7.71 3.75 -3.02
N CYS A 121 -7.53 2.59 -2.39
CA CYS A 121 -7.60 2.45 -0.94
C CYS A 121 -6.54 3.31 -0.24
N MET A 122 -5.31 3.35 -0.76
CA MET A 122 -4.21 4.12 -0.18
C MET A 122 -4.43 5.63 -0.36
N ALA A 123 -4.91 6.05 -1.52
CA ALA A 123 -5.32 7.43 -1.79
C ALA A 123 -6.45 7.88 -0.85
N LYS A 124 -7.43 7.02 -0.61
CA LYS A 124 -8.49 7.26 0.39
C LYS A 124 -7.90 7.47 1.78
N VAL A 125 -7.06 6.55 2.25
CA VAL A 125 -6.47 6.62 3.59
C VAL A 125 -5.65 7.90 3.76
N TYR A 126 -4.81 8.24 2.77
CA TYR A 126 -4.00 9.45 2.83
C TYR A 126 -4.86 10.72 2.79
N GLY A 127 -5.73 10.82 1.79
CA GLY A 127 -6.54 12.01 1.53
C GLY A 127 -7.51 12.33 2.66
N VAL A 128 -8.15 11.31 3.23
CA VAL A 128 -9.12 11.48 4.32
C VAL A 128 -8.43 11.74 5.66
N THR A 129 -7.27 11.14 5.93
CA THR A 129 -6.61 11.28 7.25
C THR A 129 -5.74 12.55 7.34
N PHE A 130 -4.91 12.78 6.31
CA PHE A 130 -3.83 13.76 6.39
C PHE A 130 -4.13 15.07 5.67
N LEU A 131 -4.94 15.03 4.60
CA LEU A 131 -5.34 16.22 3.85
C LEU A 131 -6.66 16.81 4.36
N GLY A 132 -7.08 17.93 3.77
CA GLY A 132 -8.32 18.62 4.12
C GLY A 132 -8.27 19.38 5.45
N ALA A 133 -9.45 19.76 5.94
CA ALA A 133 -9.64 20.41 7.24
C ALA A 133 -9.86 19.36 8.35
N PRO A 134 -9.48 19.66 9.61
CA PRO A 134 -9.75 18.76 10.72
C PRO A 134 -11.26 18.62 10.98
N ARG A 135 -11.73 17.37 11.16
CA ARG A 135 -13.15 17.07 11.39
C ARG A 135 -13.53 16.91 12.87
N SER A 136 -12.55 16.78 13.75
CA SER A 136 -12.73 16.70 15.21
C SER A 136 -11.80 17.68 15.91
N GLN A 137 -12.18 18.09 17.12
CA GLN A 137 -11.36 19.01 17.93
C GLN A 137 -10.05 18.36 18.36
N GLN A 138 -10.02 17.03 18.51
CA GLN A 138 -8.81 16.24 18.76
C GLN A 138 -7.88 16.24 17.55
N ALA A 139 -8.40 16.14 16.32
CA ALA A 139 -7.59 16.26 15.11
C ALA A 139 -7.06 17.70 14.92
N GLU A 140 -7.88 18.69 15.27
CA GLU A 140 -7.48 20.10 15.22
C GLU A 140 -6.37 20.43 16.22
N ASN A 141 -6.46 19.91 17.46
CA ASN A 141 -5.47 20.13 18.52
C ASN A 141 -4.34 19.10 18.52
N ALA A 142 -4.27 18.23 17.50
CA ALA A 142 -3.20 17.27 17.38
C ALA A 142 -1.84 17.98 17.29
N THR A 143 -0.86 17.40 17.94
CA THR A 143 0.49 17.94 18.11
C THR A 143 1.52 16.86 17.77
N CYS A 144 2.77 17.24 17.49
CA CYS A 144 3.81 16.30 17.03
C CYS A 144 4.05 15.15 18.00
N ALA A 145 3.96 13.89 17.52
CA ALA A 145 4.20 12.69 18.31
C ALA A 145 5.60 12.68 18.97
N PRO A 146 5.78 11.92 20.07
CA PRO A 146 7.09 11.77 20.72
C PRO A 146 8.19 11.42 19.71
N TRP A 147 9.40 11.91 19.98
CA TRP A 147 10.53 11.78 19.06
C TRP A 147 10.81 10.33 18.67
N LEU A 148 10.79 9.41 19.64
CA LEU A 148 11.08 8.00 19.40
C LEU A 148 10.07 7.35 18.43
N MET A 149 8.77 7.66 18.57
CA MET A 149 7.75 7.17 17.64
C MET A 149 7.97 7.74 16.23
N THR A 150 8.23 9.04 16.14
CA THR A 150 8.50 9.71 14.86
C THR A 150 9.73 9.12 14.18
N PHE A 151 10.81 8.91 14.92
CA PHE A 151 12.04 8.30 14.43
C PHE A 151 11.80 6.90 13.87
N SER A 152 11.10 6.02 14.60
CA SER A 152 10.82 4.66 14.12
C SER A 152 9.99 4.63 12.84
N VAL A 153 9.02 5.54 12.71
CA VAL A 153 8.19 5.68 11.49
C VAL A 153 9.04 6.19 10.32
N VAL A 154 9.83 7.24 10.54
CA VAL A 154 10.71 7.83 9.52
C VAL A 154 11.76 6.82 9.06
N LEU A 155 12.41 6.13 9.99
CA LEU A 155 13.40 5.09 9.69
C LEU A 155 12.80 3.97 8.83
N SER A 156 11.61 3.48 9.19
CA SER A 156 10.93 2.43 8.42
C SER A 156 10.54 2.92 7.01
N ALA A 157 10.10 4.18 6.88
CA ALA A 157 9.81 4.79 5.58
C ALA A 157 11.08 4.95 4.72
N LEU A 158 12.20 5.36 5.32
CA LEU A 158 13.49 5.44 4.63
C LEU A 158 13.93 4.06 4.13
N CYS A 159 13.76 3.01 4.93
CA CYS A 159 14.02 1.64 4.49
C CYS A 159 13.15 1.24 3.28
N CYS A 160 11.90 1.74 3.17
CA CYS A 160 11.07 1.48 2.00
C CYS A 160 11.58 2.19 0.74
N VAL A 161 12.11 3.42 0.87
CA VAL A 161 12.72 4.15 -0.24
C VAL A 161 14.03 3.50 -0.67
N ILE A 162 14.92 3.23 0.30
CA ILE A 162 16.21 2.58 0.05
C ILE A 162 15.99 1.21 -0.56
N GLY A 163 15.05 0.41 -0.03
CA GLY A 163 14.72 -0.90 -0.56
C GLY A 163 14.33 -0.84 -2.04
N GLY A 164 13.53 0.17 -2.45
CA GLY A 164 13.13 0.33 -3.84
C GLY A 164 14.23 0.85 -4.75
N VAL A 165 14.92 1.92 -4.37
CA VAL A 165 16.00 2.48 -5.20
C VAL A 165 17.17 1.51 -5.31
N ALA A 166 17.51 0.83 -4.22
CA ALA A 166 18.61 -0.12 -4.15
C ALA A 166 18.25 -1.53 -4.63
N ALA A 167 17.03 -1.76 -5.12
CA ALA A 167 16.59 -3.09 -5.57
C ALA A 167 17.53 -3.76 -6.58
N PRO A 168 18.16 -3.07 -7.56
CA PRO A 168 19.12 -3.71 -8.47
C PRO A 168 20.31 -4.38 -7.77
N TRP A 169 20.71 -3.88 -6.60
CA TRP A 169 21.79 -4.46 -5.79
C TRP A 169 21.28 -5.46 -4.76
N LEU A 170 20.05 -5.28 -4.26
CA LEU A 170 19.44 -6.17 -3.26
C LEU A 170 18.89 -7.47 -3.87
N LEU A 171 18.29 -7.42 -5.05
CA LEU A 171 17.68 -8.58 -5.71
C LEU A 171 18.69 -9.71 -6.00
N PRO A 172 19.92 -9.43 -6.49
CA PRO A 172 20.94 -10.47 -6.66
C PRO A 172 21.34 -11.16 -5.34
N LEU A 173 21.33 -10.45 -4.21
CA LEU A 173 21.65 -11.03 -2.90
C LEU A 173 20.60 -12.08 -2.49
N VAL A 174 19.33 -11.82 -2.76
CA VAL A 174 18.24 -12.79 -2.56
C VAL A 174 18.38 -13.96 -3.54
N GLY A 175 18.77 -13.68 -4.79
CA GLY A 175 19.02 -14.70 -5.81
C GLY A 175 20.19 -15.64 -5.52
N GLY A 176 21.23 -15.17 -4.83
CA GLY A 176 22.39 -15.98 -4.43
C GLY A 176 22.06 -17.13 -3.47
N VAL A 177 20.90 -17.12 -2.83
CA VAL A 177 20.39 -18.20 -1.97
C VAL A 177 19.83 -19.36 -2.80
N VAL A 178 19.49 -19.13 -4.07
CA VAL A 178 18.90 -20.13 -4.95
C VAL A 178 20.00 -20.74 -5.84
N PRO A 179 20.14 -22.09 -5.89
CA PRO A 179 21.24 -22.76 -6.59
C PRO A 179 21.21 -22.61 -8.13
N ALA A 180 20.19 -21.96 -8.69
CA ALA A 180 20.05 -21.73 -10.13
C ALA A 180 20.22 -20.24 -10.45
N GLN A 181 21.29 -19.90 -11.15
CA GLN A 181 21.59 -18.54 -11.62
C GLN A 181 20.64 -18.14 -12.76
N ALA A 182 19.43 -17.70 -12.42
CA ALA A 182 18.63 -16.95 -13.36
C ALA A 182 19.08 -15.49 -13.34
N GLN A 183 19.47 -14.95 -14.51
CA GLN A 183 19.64 -13.51 -14.65
C GLN A 183 18.28 -12.85 -14.43
N VAL A 184 18.12 -12.15 -13.30
CA VAL A 184 17.06 -11.16 -13.08
C VAL A 184 17.43 -9.94 -13.92
N ALA A 185 17.29 -10.05 -15.24
CA ALA A 185 17.48 -8.93 -16.14
C ALA A 185 16.26 -8.01 -15.98
N SER A 186 16.36 -7.02 -15.09
CA SER A 186 15.36 -5.96 -15.04
C SER A 186 15.55 -5.06 -16.24
N VAL A 187 14.64 -5.15 -17.22
CA VAL A 187 14.52 -4.17 -18.32
C VAL A 187 14.29 -2.75 -17.77
N VAL A 188 13.83 -2.66 -16.51
CA VAL A 188 13.52 -1.42 -15.81
C VAL A 188 14.54 -1.17 -14.69
N SER A 189 15.40 -0.17 -14.85
CA SER A 189 16.30 0.27 -13.79
C SER A 189 15.56 1.24 -12.86
N GLN A 190 15.50 0.93 -11.57
CA GLN A 190 14.77 1.76 -10.59
C GLN A 190 15.44 3.11 -10.29
N PRO A 191 16.78 3.23 -10.20
CA PRO A 191 17.44 4.52 -10.00
C PRO A 191 17.10 5.61 -11.05
N PRO A 192 17.15 5.37 -12.37
CA PRO A 192 16.77 6.40 -13.34
C PRO A 192 15.27 6.73 -13.30
N ILE A 193 14.39 5.76 -13.00
CA ILE A 193 12.97 6.05 -12.76
C ILE A 193 12.79 6.96 -11.54
N ALA A 194 13.53 6.70 -10.46
CA ALA A 194 13.50 7.55 -9.28
C ALA A 194 13.93 8.98 -9.63
N ILE A 195 15.04 9.13 -10.35
CA ILE A 195 15.53 10.43 -10.81
C ILE A 195 14.48 11.13 -11.68
N LEU A 196 13.87 10.42 -12.64
CA LEU A 196 12.88 10.98 -13.55
C LEU A 196 11.60 11.41 -12.80
N LEU A 197 11.11 10.60 -11.87
CA LEU A 197 9.93 10.93 -11.05
C LEU A 197 10.18 12.05 -10.05
N ILE A 198 11.42 12.26 -9.62
CA ILE A 198 11.81 13.41 -8.80
C ILE A 198 11.98 14.66 -9.68
N ALA A 199 12.61 14.51 -10.86
CA ALA A 199 12.84 15.62 -11.79
C ALA A 199 11.54 16.16 -12.40
N CYS A 200 10.57 15.29 -12.70
CA CYS A 200 9.30 15.64 -13.32
C CYS A 200 8.51 16.72 -12.56
N PRO A 201 8.32 16.66 -11.22
CA PRO A 201 7.69 17.74 -10.46
C PRO A 201 8.66 18.89 -10.12
N LEU A 202 9.96 18.63 -9.96
CA LEU A 202 10.94 19.67 -9.64
C LEU A 202 11.19 20.63 -10.81
N LEU A 203 11.19 20.16 -12.05
CA LEU A 203 11.43 20.98 -13.22
C LEU A 203 10.38 22.10 -13.38
N PRO A 204 9.05 21.83 -13.37
CA PRO A 204 8.03 22.87 -13.36
C PRO A 204 8.14 23.82 -12.16
N LEU A 205 8.53 23.32 -10.99
CA LEU A 205 8.76 24.15 -9.80
C LEU A 205 9.95 25.09 -9.98
N LEU A 206 11.07 24.59 -10.51
CA LEU A 206 12.25 25.39 -10.83
C LEU A 206 11.92 26.41 -11.91
N LEU A 207 11.27 26.01 -13.00
CA LEU A 207 10.77 26.91 -14.03
C LEU A 207 9.84 27.97 -13.43
N MET A 208 8.93 27.59 -12.55
CA MET A 208 8.06 28.54 -11.84
C MET A 208 8.86 29.53 -10.98
N ILE A 209 9.96 29.11 -10.36
CA ILE A 209 10.84 29.99 -9.57
C ILE A 209 11.63 30.94 -10.47
N PHE A 210 12.17 30.45 -11.60
CA PHE A 210 12.95 31.26 -12.54
C PHE A 210 12.08 32.24 -13.36
N PHE A 211 10.87 31.82 -13.75
CA PHE A 211 9.91 32.62 -14.52
C PHE A 211 8.82 33.24 -13.62
N LYS A 212 9.14 33.44 -12.34
CA LYS A 212 8.26 34.06 -11.34
C LYS A 212 8.22 35.57 -11.56
N GLY A 213 7.56 36.02 -12.62
CA GLY A 213 7.23 37.44 -12.81
C GLY A 213 6.27 37.96 -11.72
N ASP A 214 5.39 38.89 -12.05
CA ASP A 214 4.44 39.51 -11.09
C ASP A 214 3.26 38.61 -10.70
N ARG A 215 3.53 37.38 -10.25
CA ARG A 215 2.49 36.46 -9.77
C ARG A 215 1.92 36.93 -8.43
N LEU A 216 0.62 36.75 -8.26
CA LEU A 216 -0.08 37.00 -7.00
C LEU A 216 0.58 36.27 -5.82
N PRO A 217 0.55 36.86 -4.61
CA PRO A 217 1.11 36.24 -3.42
C PRO A 217 0.42 34.89 -3.13
N SER A 218 1.20 33.91 -2.67
CA SER A 218 0.70 32.58 -2.31
C SER A 218 -0.39 32.69 -1.24
N ARG A 219 -1.63 32.37 -1.59
CA ARG A 219 -2.73 32.23 -0.61
C ARG A 219 -2.57 30.93 0.17
N SER A 220 -1.84 30.98 1.28
CA SER A 220 -1.70 29.86 2.22
C SER A 220 -2.75 29.89 3.33
N ARG A 221 -3.50 31.00 3.46
CA ARG A 221 -4.51 31.28 4.48
C ARG A 221 -5.74 31.92 3.84
N GLY A 222 -6.92 31.65 4.41
CA GLY A 222 -8.21 32.17 3.94
C GLY A 222 -9.25 31.07 3.75
N ALA A 223 -10.47 31.47 3.39
CA ALA A 223 -11.55 30.55 3.06
C ALA A 223 -11.17 29.70 1.83
N ALA A 224 -11.48 28.41 1.87
CA ALA A 224 -11.42 27.55 0.69
C ALA A 224 -12.38 28.09 -0.38
N TRP A 225 -12.13 27.77 -1.65
CA TRP A 225 -13.10 28.10 -2.69
C TRP A 225 -14.33 27.21 -2.50
N VAL A 226 -15.48 27.83 -2.22
CA VAL A 226 -16.76 27.15 -2.00
C VAL A 226 -17.84 27.74 -2.91
N CYS A 227 -17.53 27.97 -4.19
CA CYS A 227 -18.47 28.54 -5.16
C CYS A 227 -19.14 29.87 -4.74
N GLY A 228 -18.51 30.64 -3.83
CA GLY A 228 -19.07 31.91 -3.31
C GLY A 228 -19.76 31.81 -1.93
N TYR A 229 -19.80 30.63 -1.31
CA TYR A 229 -20.29 30.43 0.06
C TYR A 229 -19.15 30.45 1.10
N ASP A 230 -19.52 30.55 2.38
CA ASP A 230 -18.60 30.30 3.49
C ASP A 230 -18.35 28.80 3.69
N HIS A 231 -17.18 28.46 4.23
CA HIS A 231 -16.81 27.07 4.45
C HIS A 231 -17.50 26.48 5.68
N GLU A 232 -18.30 25.43 5.47
CA GLU A 232 -18.89 24.63 6.54
C GLU A 232 -18.07 23.38 6.83
N LYS A 233 -18.09 22.92 8.10
CA LYS A 233 -17.41 21.69 8.53
C LYS A 233 -17.92 20.43 7.82
N SER A 234 -19.15 20.46 7.30
CA SER A 234 -19.81 19.39 6.55
C SER A 234 -19.22 19.19 5.14
N MET A 235 -18.55 20.21 4.58
CA MET A 235 -18.06 20.21 3.19
C MET A 235 -16.74 19.44 3.01
N VAL A 236 -16.18 18.87 4.09
CA VAL A 236 -14.94 18.11 4.04
C VAL A 236 -15.21 16.69 3.53
N VAL A 237 -14.40 16.21 2.59
CA VAL A 237 -14.50 14.84 2.05
C VAL A 237 -14.40 13.81 3.17
N THR A 238 -15.39 12.92 3.23
CA THR A 238 -15.50 11.78 4.16
C THR A 238 -14.95 10.50 3.53
N ALA A 239 -14.59 9.53 4.37
CA ALA A 239 -14.08 8.25 3.88
C ALA A 239 -15.17 7.46 3.16
N HIS A 240 -16.41 7.53 3.64
CA HIS A 240 -17.56 6.93 2.99
C HIS A 240 -17.83 7.57 1.63
N GLY A 241 -17.85 8.92 1.56
CA GLY A 241 -18.06 9.65 0.30
C GLY A 241 -17.02 9.30 -0.76
N PHE A 242 -15.73 9.25 -0.37
CA PHE A 242 -14.65 8.87 -1.28
C PHE A 242 -14.82 7.47 -1.88
N ALA A 243 -15.29 6.50 -1.09
CA ALA A 243 -15.44 5.11 -1.52
C ALA A 243 -16.77 4.80 -2.22
N MET A 244 -17.73 5.73 -2.20
CA MET A 244 -19.09 5.48 -2.67
C MET A 244 -19.17 5.15 -4.17
N PRO A 245 -18.50 5.86 -5.10
CA PRO A 245 -18.55 5.53 -6.53
C PRO A 245 -18.08 4.10 -6.83
N VAL A 246 -17.07 3.64 -6.08
CA VAL A 246 -16.48 2.32 -6.24
C VAL A 246 -17.40 1.25 -5.66
N LYS A 247 -17.98 1.51 -4.49
CA LYS A 247 -18.99 0.62 -3.90
C LYS A 247 -20.19 0.45 -4.82
N GLU A 248 -20.59 1.51 -5.53
CA GLU A 248 -21.67 1.48 -6.52
C GLU A 248 -21.27 0.63 -7.75
N ALA A 249 -20.08 0.87 -8.30
CA ALA A 249 -19.56 0.11 -9.45
C ALA A 249 -19.42 -1.40 -9.15
N PHE A 250 -19.01 -1.75 -7.93
CA PHE A 250 -18.89 -3.14 -7.48
C PHE A 250 -20.15 -3.68 -6.75
N ALA A 251 -21.26 -2.93 -6.74
CA ALA A 251 -22.50 -3.34 -6.09
C ALA A 251 -23.01 -4.73 -6.51
N PRO A 252 -23.01 -5.15 -7.80
CA PRO A 252 -23.47 -6.50 -8.16
C PRO A 252 -22.58 -7.60 -7.56
N LEU A 253 -21.26 -7.40 -7.55
CA LEU A 253 -20.30 -8.32 -6.93
C LEU A 253 -20.46 -8.38 -5.40
N LEU A 254 -20.66 -7.22 -4.76
CA LEU A 254 -20.89 -7.13 -3.31
C LEU A 254 -22.24 -7.74 -2.90
N LYS A 255 -23.27 -7.67 -3.75
CA LYS A 255 -24.55 -8.34 -3.53
C LYS A 255 -24.40 -9.87 -3.56
N LEU A 256 -23.49 -10.39 -4.38
CA LEU A 256 -23.19 -11.83 -4.45
C LEU A 256 -22.74 -12.40 -3.09
N ARG A 257 -22.08 -11.59 -2.25
CA ARG A 257 -21.74 -11.97 -0.85
C ARG A 257 -22.95 -12.41 -0.04
N HIS A 258 -24.13 -11.81 -0.25
CA HIS A 258 -25.35 -12.19 0.47
C HIS A 258 -25.85 -13.57 0.05
N TRP A 259 -25.60 -13.94 -1.21
CA TRP A 259 -25.99 -15.22 -1.78
C TRP A 259 -24.99 -16.32 -1.45
N LEU A 260 -23.69 -16.00 -1.51
CA LEU A 260 -22.57 -16.88 -1.14
C LEU A 260 -22.32 -16.95 0.38
N ASN A 261 -23.16 -16.33 1.20
CA ASN A 261 -22.99 -16.36 2.65
C ASN A 261 -23.32 -17.79 3.17
N PRO A 262 -22.32 -18.59 3.59
CA PRO A 262 -22.52 -19.99 3.96
C PRO A 262 -23.46 -20.14 5.18
N VAL A 263 -23.65 -19.06 5.94
CA VAL A 263 -24.53 -18.99 7.11
C VAL A 263 -26.00 -19.21 6.75
N ARG A 264 -26.41 -18.89 5.51
CA ARG A 264 -27.76 -19.20 5.03
C ARG A 264 -27.98 -20.69 4.79
N LEU A 265 -26.93 -21.41 4.40
CA LEU A 265 -26.98 -22.83 4.06
C LEU A 265 -26.69 -23.72 5.27
N ILE A 266 -25.84 -23.25 6.19
CA ILE A 266 -25.44 -23.97 7.41
C ILE A 266 -25.73 -23.07 8.61
N PRO A 267 -26.93 -23.21 9.23
CA PRO A 267 -27.24 -22.54 10.48
C PRO A 267 -26.20 -22.94 11.53
N GLY A 268 -25.44 -21.97 12.05
CA GLY A 268 -24.32 -22.23 12.97
C GLY A 268 -22.92 -22.15 12.35
N TRP A 269 -22.77 -21.77 11.08
CA TRP A 269 -21.43 -21.48 10.51
C TRP A 269 -20.64 -20.40 11.28
N HIS A 270 -21.36 -19.48 11.94
CA HIS A 270 -20.78 -18.44 12.82
C HIS A 270 -20.73 -18.84 14.30
N SER A 271 -21.19 -20.04 14.68
CA SER A 271 -21.06 -20.48 16.07
C SER A 271 -19.57 -20.68 16.38
N GLY A 272 -19.16 -20.36 17.61
CA GLY A 272 -17.77 -20.60 18.06
C GLY A 272 -17.33 -22.07 17.99
N SER A 273 -18.22 -23.00 17.62
CA SER A 273 -17.95 -24.42 17.40
C SER A 273 -17.71 -24.81 15.94
N ALA A 274 -17.97 -23.94 14.95
CA ALA A 274 -17.61 -24.19 13.55
C ALA A 274 -16.09 -24.40 13.31
N PRO A 275 -15.18 -23.66 13.97
CA PRO A 275 -13.75 -23.95 13.92
C PRO A 275 -13.40 -25.32 14.51
N ALA A 276 -14.19 -25.84 15.46
CA ALA A 276 -13.94 -27.12 16.12
C ALA A 276 -14.26 -28.33 15.21
N LEU A 277 -15.23 -28.20 14.30
CA LEU A 277 -15.59 -29.22 13.29
C LEU A 277 -14.61 -29.25 12.11
N LEU A 278 -14.04 -28.10 11.76
CA LEU A 278 -13.00 -27.97 10.73
C LEU A 278 -11.59 -28.37 11.24
N ARG A 279 -11.48 -28.90 12.47
CA ARG A 279 -10.21 -29.29 13.10
C ARG A 279 -9.40 -30.34 12.35
N GLY A 280 -10.02 -31.17 11.50
CA GLY A 280 -9.31 -32.07 10.60
C GLY A 280 -8.51 -31.36 9.50
N VAL A 281 -8.92 -30.14 9.15
CA VAL A 281 -8.19 -29.23 8.24
C VAL A 281 -7.29 -28.26 9.03
N ALA A 282 -7.53 -28.11 10.34
CA ALA A 282 -6.84 -27.21 11.26
C ALA A 282 -5.40 -27.60 11.64
N LEU A 283 -4.81 -28.64 11.04
CA LEU A 283 -3.34 -28.81 11.07
C LEU A 283 -2.64 -27.61 10.42
N ILE A 284 -3.29 -26.95 9.45
CA ILE A 284 -2.83 -25.70 8.83
C ILE A 284 -3.09 -24.50 9.77
N GLU A 285 -4.16 -24.54 10.55
CA GLU A 285 -4.45 -23.53 11.59
C GLU A 285 -3.48 -23.64 12.78
N LEU A 286 -2.91 -24.82 13.02
CA LEU A 286 -1.88 -25.05 14.04
C LEU A 286 -0.60 -24.26 13.75
N ALA A 287 -0.28 -24.00 12.48
CA ALA A 287 0.78 -23.07 12.09
C ALA A 287 0.39 -21.60 12.35
N VAL A 288 -0.89 -21.25 12.24
CA VAL A 288 -1.43 -19.92 12.58
C VAL A 288 -1.45 -19.70 14.10
N LEU A 289 -1.68 -20.74 14.90
CA LEU A 289 -1.60 -20.69 16.36
C LEU A 289 -0.15 -20.57 16.88
N VAL A 290 0.85 -21.08 16.17
CA VAL A 290 2.26 -20.82 16.50
C VAL A 290 2.62 -19.33 16.35
N VAL A 291 1.95 -18.59 15.45
CA VAL A 291 2.07 -17.13 15.37
C VAL A 291 1.36 -16.43 16.55
N ILE A 292 0.28 -17.01 17.07
CA ILE A 292 -0.38 -16.55 18.31
C ILE A 292 0.51 -16.78 19.55
N VAL A 293 1.32 -17.85 19.58
CA VAL A 293 2.32 -18.13 20.63
C VAL A 293 3.41 -17.04 20.70
N ILE A 294 3.70 -16.34 19.61
CA ILE A 294 4.64 -15.21 19.60
C ILE A 294 3.94 -13.90 20.01
N SER A 295 2.63 -13.77 19.82
CA SER A 295 1.84 -12.60 20.24
C SER A 295 1.37 -12.63 21.70
N ARG A 296 1.77 -13.63 22.49
CA ARG A 296 1.65 -13.63 23.96
C ARG A 296 2.99 -13.43 24.67
N GLY A 297 3.92 -12.73 24.01
CA GLY A 297 5.01 -12.02 24.68
C GLY A 297 4.56 -10.64 25.18
N ALA A 298 3.59 -10.65 26.10
CA ALA A 298 3.28 -9.59 27.06
C ALA A 298 2.76 -10.29 28.32
#